data_AF-A0A150MED9-F1
#
_entry.id   AF-A0A150MED9-F1
#
_cell.length_a   1.000
_cell.length_b   1.000
_cell.length_c   1.000
_cell.angle_alpha   90.00
_cell.angle_beta   90.00
_cell.angle_gamma   90.00
#
_symmetry.space_group_name_H-M   'P 1'
#
loop_
_entity.id
_entity.type
_entity.pdbx_description
1 polymer ?
#
loop_
_entity_poly.entity_id
_entity_poly.type
_entity_poly.pdbx_seq_one_letter_code
_entity_poly.pdbx_strand_id
1 'polypeptide(L)'
;MDEPEAALSPLRQISMLRRIHELVNRESQFIISTHSPILMAYPEAKIFELTEEGIFEKRLEETNHYALMKQFFDDKDRLLHHLLQ
;
A
#
# COMPACT_ATOMS: atom_id res chain seq x y z
N MET A 1 10.42 -7.72 -4.03
CA MET A 1 10.90 -6.75 -3.03
C MET A 1 10.04 -6.95 -1.80
N ASP A 2 10.65 -6.98 -0.62
CA ASP A 2 9.93 -7.20 0.62
C ASP A 2 9.97 -5.92 1.44
N GLU A 3 8.78 -5.39 1.75
CA GLU A 3 8.54 -4.14 2.50
C GLU A 3 9.52 -2.99 2.16
N PRO A 4 9.67 -2.61 0.88
CA PRO A 4 10.66 -1.60 0.49
C PRO A 4 10.39 -0.22 1.09
N GLU A 5 9.18 0.04 1.58
CA GLU A 5 8.79 1.26 2.26
C GLU A 5 9.34 1.41 3.69
N ALA A 6 9.81 0.33 4.33
CA ALA A 6 10.11 0.33 5.77
C ALA A 6 11.19 1.37 6.16
N ALA A 7 12.10 1.68 5.25
CA ALA A 7 13.15 2.69 5.43
C ALA A 7 12.87 4.03 4.70
N LEU A 8 11.67 4.20 4.12
CA LEU A 8 11.32 5.31 3.24
C LEU A 8 10.24 6.20 3.85
N SER A 9 10.51 7.51 3.88
CA SER A 9 9.45 8.50 4.10
C SER A 9 8.41 8.46 2.98
N PRO A 10 7.17 8.96 3.18
CA PRO A 10 6.14 8.96 2.14
C PRO A 10 6.59 9.57 0.81
N LEU A 11 7.33 10.68 0.85
CA LEU A 11 7.88 11.32 -0.35
C LEU A 11 8.88 10.41 -1.10
N ARG A 12 9.69 9.64 -0.35
CA ARG A 12 10.62 8.67 -0.94
C ARG A 12 9.89 7.47 -1.54
N GLN A 13 8.75 7.06 -0.97
CA GLN A 13 7.89 6.03 -1.57
C GLN A 13 7.27 6.51 -2.90
N ILE A 14 6.85 7.77 -3.01
CA ILE A 14 6.40 8.36 -4.29
C ILE A 14 7.54 8.39 -5.31
N SER A 15 8.75 8.73 -4.88
CA SER A 15 9.94 8.69 -5.75
C SER A 15 10.24 7.26 -6.22
N MET A 16 10.02 6.27 -5.36
CA MET A 16 10.15 4.86 -5.69
C MET A 16 9.11 4.42 -6.74
N LEU A 17 7.85 4.84 -6.65
CA LEU A 17 6.84 4.57 -7.69
C LEU A 17 7.31 5.03 -9.07
N ARG A 18 7.86 6.24 -9.17
CA ARG A 18 8.43 6.74 -10.43
C ARG A 18 9.53 5.81 -10.94
N ARG A 19 10.43 5.38 -10.05
CA ARG A 19 11.53 4.49 -10.43
C ARG A 19 11.03 3.11 -10.89
N ILE A 20 10.02 2.56 -10.21
CA ILE A 20 9.35 1.32 -10.62
C ILE A 20 8.75 1.51 -12.01
N HIS A 21 8.01 2.60 -12.23
CA HIS A 21 7.40 2.89 -13.53
C HIS A 21 8.42 2.96 -14.68
N GLU A 22 9.55 3.64 -14.46
CA GLU A 22 10.66 3.72 -15.43
C GLU A 22 11.22 2.33 -15.78
N LEU A 23 11.29 1.41 -14.82
CA LEU A 23 11.80 0.05 -15.02
C LEU A 23 10.75 -0.86 -15.68
N VAL A 24 9.48 -0.73 -15.31
CA VAL A 24 8.37 -1.44 -15.97
C VAL A 24 8.31 -1.09 -17.46
N ASN A 25 8.48 0.18 -17.82
CA ASN A 25 8.56 0.64 -19.22
C ASN A 25 9.80 0.10 -19.96
N ARG A 26 10.75 -0.51 -19.26
CA ARG A 26 11.91 -1.22 -19.81
C ARG A 26 11.74 -2.74 -19.67
N GLU A 27 10.50 -3.21 -19.67
CA GLU A 27 10.12 -4.62 -19.60
C GLU A 27 10.55 -5.34 -18.31
N SER A 28 10.77 -4.59 -17.22
CA SER A 28 11.00 -5.18 -15.90
C SER A 28 9.69 -5.55 -15.22
N GLN A 29 9.66 -6.71 -14.55
CA GLN A 29 8.54 -7.14 -13.72
C GLN A 29 8.87 -7.01 -12.24
N PHE A 30 7.90 -6.56 -11.44
CA PHE A 30 8.04 -6.45 -9.99
C PHE A 30 6.99 -7.29 -9.28
N ILE A 31 7.43 -8.01 -8.25
CA ILE A 31 6.59 -8.61 -7.22
C ILE A 31 6.99 -7.92 -5.91
N ILE A 32 6.06 -7.24 -5.26
CA ILE A 32 6.31 -6.41 -4.09
C ILE A 32 5.36 -6.86 -2.97
N SER A 33 5.94 -7.25 -1.83
CA SER A 33 5.23 -7.32 -0.55
C SER A 33 5.29 -5.94 0.09
N THR A 34 4.14 -5.37 0.44
CA THR A 34 4.05 -4.00 0.97
C THR A 34 2.79 -3.82 1.82
N HIS A 35 2.93 -3.01 2.86
CA HIS A 35 1.89 -2.47 3.71
C HIS A 35 1.52 -1.02 3.32
N SER A 36 2.26 -0.40 2.39
CA SER A 36 2.06 0.99 1.99
C SER A 36 0.93 1.15 0.96
N PRO A 37 -0.16 1.87 1.29
CA PRO A 37 -1.18 2.22 0.30
C PRO A 37 -0.63 3.09 -0.85
N ILE A 38 0.49 3.80 -0.63
CA ILE A 38 1.15 4.60 -1.68
C ILE A 38 1.71 3.65 -2.75
N LEU A 39 2.43 2.60 -2.34
CA LEU A 39 3.00 1.65 -3.30
C LEU A 39 1.92 0.78 -3.96
N MET A 40 0.91 0.35 -3.21
CA MET A 40 -0.23 -0.41 -3.74
C MET A 40 -1.03 0.39 -4.79
N ALA A 41 -1.00 1.73 -4.74
CA ALA A 41 -1.70 2.59 -5.70
C ALA A 41 -1.02 2.69 -7.08
N TYR A 42 0.02 1.89 -7.36
CA TYR A 42 0.61 1.83 -8.69
C TYR A 42 -0.44 1.43 -9.75
N PRO A 43 -0.55 2.16 -10.89
CA PRO A 43 -1.53 1.85 -11.93
C PRO A 43 -1.40 0.42 -12.47
N GLU A 44 -2.52 -0.23 -12.74
CA GLU A 44 -2.58 -1.58 -13.32
C GLU A 44 -1.94 -2.68 -12.45
N ALA A 45 -1.57 -2.38 -11.20
CA ALA A 45 -1.09 -3.39 -10.27
C ALA A 45 -2.21 -4.38 -9.91
N LYS A 46 -1.86 -5.67 -9.90
CA LYS A 46 -2.68 -6.70 -9.26
C LYS A 46 -2.30 -6.78 -7.80
N ILE A 47 -3.27 -6.54 -6.91
CA ILE A 47 -3.05 -6.54 -5.48
C ILE A 47 -3.58 -7.86 -4.93
N PHE A 48 -2.72 -8.60 -4.25
CA PHE A 48 -3.09 -9.82 -3.55
C PHE A 48 -2.97 -9.61 -2.06
N GLU A 49 -4.05 -9.86 -1.34
CA GLU A 49 -4.07 -9.87 0.12
C GLU A 49 -3.92 -11.32 0.62
N LEU A 50 -2.95 -11.54 1.49
CA LEU A 50 -2.69 -12.83 2.12
C LEU A 50 -3.39 -12.83 3.48
N THR A 51 -4.28 -13.80 3.69
CA THR A 51 -5.06 -13.97 4.91
C THR A 51 -4.96 -15.41 5.39
N GLU A 52 -5.45 -15.70 6.60
CA GLU A 52 -5.54 -17.07 7.11
C GLU A 52 -6.43 -17.98 6.26
N GLU A 53 -7.42 -17.40 5.56
CA GLU A 53 -8.37 -18.10 4.70
C GLU A 53 -7.81 -18.37 3.29
N GLY A 54 -6.69 -17.73 2.93
CA GLY A 54 -6.04 -17.88 1.63
C GLY A 54 -5.57 -16.56 1.03
N ILE A 55 -5.30 -16.60 -0.29
CA ILE A 55 -4.81 -15.47 -1.08
C ILE A 55 -5.95 -14.95 -1.96
N PHE A 56 -6.25 -13.66 -1.85
CA PHE A 56 -7.36 -13.03 -2.58
C PHE A 56 -6.86 -11.84 -3.38
N GLU A 57 -7.27 -11.75 -4.65
CA GLU A 57 -7.10 -10.51 -5.42
C GLU A 57 -8.09 -9.47 -4.89
N LYS A 58 -7.59 -8.26 -4.62
CA LYS A 58 -8.36 -7.16 -4.03
C LYS A 58 -8.12 -5.89 -4.82
N ARG A 59 -9.09 -4.98 -4.78
CA ARG A 59 -8.85 -3.59 -5.17
C ARG A 59 -8.11 -2.86 -4.05
N LEU A 60 -7.41 -1.78 -4.39
CA LEU A 60 -6.73 -0.93 -3.40
C LEU A 60 -7.68 -0.52 -2.27
N GLU A 61 -8.88 -0.06 -2.62
CA GLU A 61 -9.86 0.45 -1.64
C GLU A 61 -10.39 -0.62 -0.68
N GLU A 62 -10.26 -1.90 -1.05
CA GLU A 62 -10.70 -3.05 -0.28
C GLU A 62 -9.60 -3.57 0.65
N THR A 63 -8.36 -3.13 0.48
CA THR A 63 -7.25 -3.56 1.34
C THR A 63 -7.39 -2.97 2.75
N ASN A 64 -7.05 -3.77 3.75
CA ASN A 64 -7.11 -3.33 5.16
C ASN A 64 -6.25 -2.08 5.42
N HIS A 65 -5.06 -2.01 4.82
CA HIS A 65 -4.14 -0.88 4.99
C HIS A 65 -4.70 0.42 4.41
N TYR A 66 -5.33 0.36 3.23
CA TYR A 66 -5.98 1.53 2.65
C TYR A 66 -7.17 1.97 3.51
N ALA A 67 -8.05 1.03 3.89
CA ALA A 67 -9.25 1.34 4.67
C ALA A 67 -8.90 2.01 6.01
N LEU A 68 -7.90 1.49 6.73
CA LEU A 68 -7.41 2.08 7.97
C LEU A 68 -6.83 3.48 7.76
N MET A 69 -5.97 3.64 6.75
CA MET A 69 -5.37 4.95 6.45
C MET A 69 -6.44 5.98 6.06
N LYS A 70 -7.43 5.57 5.28
CA LYS A 70 -8.58 6.41 4.91
C LYS A 70 -9.37 6.83 6.14
N GLN A 71 -9.71 5.90 7.03
CA GLN A 71 -10.41 6.21 8.28
C GLN A 71 -9.63 7.20 9.14
N PHE A 72 -8.30 7.02 9.25
CA PHE A 72 -7.43 7.94 9.96
C PHE A 72 -7.50 9.36 9.39
N PHE A 73 -7.46 9.51 8.06
CA PHE A 73 -7.57 10.85 7.44
C PHE A 73 -8.98 11.45 7.51
N ASP A 74 -10.02 10.62 7.45
CA ASP A 74 -11.41 11.07 7.48
C ASP A 74 -11.82 11.55 8.90
N ASP A 75 -11.42 10.83 9.96
CA ASP A 75 -11.76 11.19 11.36
C ASP A 75 -10.76 10.60 12.38
N LYS A 76 -9.55 11.18 12.46
CA LYS A 76 -8.52 10.73 13.41
C LYS A 76 -8.95 10.88 14.87
N ASP A 77 -9.72 11.91 15.22
CA ASP A 77 -10.00 12.24 16.62
C ASP A 77 -10.97 11.21 17.22
N ARG A 78 -11.99 10.81 16.45
CA ARG A 78 -12.87 9.70 16.83
C ARG A 78 -12.11 8.37 16.91
N LEU A 79 -11.24 8.09 15.94
CA LEU A 79 -10.43 6.88 15.94
C LEU A 79 -9.53 6.81 17.19
N LEU A 80 -8.85 7.90 17.54
CA LEU A 80 -8.02 8.00 18.73
C LEU A 80 -8.84 7.91 20.03
N HIS A 81 -10.03 8.50 20.07
CA HIS A 81 -10.93 8.40 21.21
C HIS A 81 -11.31 6.93 21.50
N HIS A 82 -11.69 6.16 20.47
CA HIS A 82 -12.01 4.74 20.62
C HIS A 82 -10.81 3.85 20.97
N LEU A 83 -9.59 4.28 20.63
CA LEU A 83 -8.36 3.52 20.91
C LEU A 83 -7.79 3.77 22.31
N LEU A 84 -7.96 4.97 22.86
CA LEU A 84 -7.29 5.43 24.08
C LEU A 84 -8.21 5.61 25.29
N GLN A 85 -9.52 5.39 25.13
CA GLN A 85 -10.52 5.44 26.20
C GLN A 85 -11.29 4.12 26.28
#